data_AF-A0A2E2BSY7-F1
#
_entry.id   AF-A0A2E2BSY7-F1
#
_cell.length_a   1.000
_cell.length_b   1.000
_cell.length_c   1.000
_cell.angle_alpha   90.00
_cell.angle_beta   90.00
_cell.angle_gamma   90.00
#
_symmetry.space_group_name_H-M   'P 1'
#
loop_
_entity.id
_entity.type
_entity.pdbx_description
1 polymer ?
#
loop_
_entity_poly.entity_id
_entity_poly.type
_entity_poly.pdbx_seq_one_letter_code
_entity_poly.pdbx_strand_id
1 'polypeptide(L)'
;MEVEDMLPAETLEKLDAMDEYDRLLSFGRIGSDYRMTAAEVEAQYNAWKRGDTIAPSTFTKNDAGPVAPSGQTANYIQDASKFRAAYDPSREGKARQSQIEQAVMCPECNAALGIPAIRPIKVTCPSCMSEITFTS
;
A
#
# COMPACT_ATOMS: atom_id res chain seq x y z
N MET A 1 14.42 33.09 8.09
CA MET A 1 15.16 31.95 8.67
C MET A 1 14.56 30.74 7.98
N GLU A 2 15.10 30.41 6.82
CA GLU A 2 14.60 29.38 5.92
C GLU A 2 15.76 28.43 5.71
N VAL A 3 15.73 27.32 6.44
CA VAL A 3 16.61 26.18 6.25
C VAL A 3 15.66 25.01 6.26
N GLU A 4 15.51 24.28 5.16
CA GLU A 4 15.08 22.86 5.10
C GLU A 4 14.58 22.52 3.68
N ASP A 5 15.53 22.13 2.82
CA ASP A 5 15.29 21.20 1.69
C ASP A 5 16.53 20.30 1.53
N MET A 6 17.11 19.84 2.65
CA MET A 6 18.21 18.88 2.65
C MET A 6 17.95 17.84 3.74
N LEU A 7 18.01 16.57 3.36
CA LEU A 7 17.92 15.46 4.29
C LEU A 7 19.07 15.54 5.31
N PRO A 8 18.79 15.40 6.61
CA PRO A 8 19.83 15.39 7.63
C PRO A 8 20.74 14.17 7.43
N ALA A 9 22.02 14.33 7.76
CA ALA A 9 23.03 13.28 7.61
C ALA A 9 22.66 11.99 8.36
N GLU A 10 21.94 12.08 9.49
CA GLU A 10 21.45 10.90 10.23
C GLU A 10 20.50 10.04 9.39
N THR A 11 19.64 10.66 8.59
CA THR A 11 18.65 9.96 7.76
C THR A 11 19.35 9.29 6.59
N LEU A 12 20.39 9.91 6.05
CA LEU A 12 21.22 9.37 4.97
C LEU A 12 22.08 8.20 5.45
N GLU A 13 22.65 8.30 6.65
CA GLU A 13 23.43 7.22 7.28
C GLU A 13 22.53 6.02 7.64
N LYS A 14 21.32 6.28 8.11
CA LYS A 14 20.30 5.25 8.33
C LYS A 14 19.91 4.53 7.04
N LEU A 15 19.75 5.27 5.94
CA LEU A 15 19.49 4.69 4.62
C LEU A 15 20.66 3.85 4.10
N ASP A 16 21.90 4.18 4.47
CA ASP A 16 23.07 3.39 4.10
C ASP A 16 23.19 2.07 4.90
N ALA A 17 22.74 2.08 6.16
CA ALA A 17 22.70 0.89 7.00
C ALA A 17 21.62 -0.13 6.59
N MET A 18 20.66 0.26 5.74
CA MET A 18 19.57 -0.59 5.27
C MET A 18 19.98 -1.39 4.03
N ASP A 19 19.48 -2.63 3.93
CA ASP A 19 19.59 -3.43 2.71
C ASP A 19 18.91 -2.72 1.53
N GLU A 20 19.35 -3.01 0.30
CA GLU A 20 18.92 -2.29 -0.91
C GLU A 20 17.40 -2.30 -1.12
N TYR A 21 16.73 -3.42 -0.79
CA TYR A 21 15.28 -3.54 -0.87
C TYR A 21 14.55 -2.67 0.17
N ASP A 22 15.03 -2.67 1.41
CA ASP A 22 14.45 -1.91 2.53
C ASP A 22 14.68 -0.41 2.34
N ARG A 23 15.82 -0.04 1.77
CA ARG A 23 16.17 1.32 1.36
C ARG A 23 15.18 1.87 0.31
N LEU A 24 14.85 1.08 -0.72
CA LEU A 24 13.90 1.50 -1.77
C LEU A 24 12.51 1.80 -1.20
N LEU A 25 12.05 0.96 -0.26
CA LEU A 25 10.75 1.16 0.40
C LEU A 25 10.74 2.41 1.30
N SER A 26 11.91 2.77 1.84
CA SER A 26 12.09 3.87 2.78
C SER A 26 12.11 5.24 2.11
N PHE A 27 12.51 5.36 0.84
CA PHE A 27 12.56 6.63 0.12
C PHE A 27 11.19 7.32 0.04
N GLY A 28 10.11 6.57 -0.18
CA GLY A 28 8.76 7.14 -0.22
C GLY A 28 8.27 7.64 1.14
N ARG A 29 8.65 6.95 2.22
CA ARG A 29 8.30 7.34 3.59
C ARG A 29 9.05 8.60 4.00
N ILE A 30 10.36 8.63 3.80
CA ILE A 30 11.21 9.77 4.11
C ILE A 30 10.82 10.98 3.24
N GLY A 31 10.53 10.78 1.97
CA GLY A 31 10.03 11.86 1.11
C GLY A 31 8.74 12.48 1.66
N SER A 32 7.84 11.68 2.20
CA SER A 32 6.61 12.18 2.81
C SER A 32 6.85 13.04 4.06
N ASP A 33 7.82 12.66 4.91
CA ASP A 33 8.21 13.41 6.11
C ASP A 33 8.84 14.77 5.76
N TYR A 34 9.69 14.82 4.72
CA TYR A 34 10.41 16.03 4.30
C TYR A 34 9.76 16.78 3.13
N ARG A 35 8.53 16.40 2.73
CA ARG A 35 7.81 16.93 1.56
C ARG A 35 8.58 16.86 0.23
N MET A 36 9.41 15.83 0.07
CA MET A 36 10.16 15.52 -1.15
C MET A 36 9.56 14.30 -1.85
N THR A 37 9.78 14.17 -3.15
CA THR A 37 9.48 12.93 -3.86
C THR A 37 10.52 11.85 -3.56
N ALA A 38 10.15 10.57 -3.71
CA ALA A 38 11.09 9.46 -3.53
C ALA A 38 12.33 9.58 -4.44
N ALA A 39 12.17 10.14 -5.64
CA ALA A 39 13.26 10.38 -6.57
C ALA A 39 14.23 11.48 -6.08
N GLU A 40 13.72 12.53 -5.43
CA GLU A 40 14.54 13.59 -4.85
C GLU A 40 15.34 13.07 -3.64
N VAL A 41 14.72 12.25 -2.79
CA VAL A 41 15.39 11.59 -1.65
C VAL A 41 16.51 10.67 -2.13
N GLU A 42 16.25 9.86 -3.16
CA GLU A 42 17.26 8.99 -3.76
C GLU A 42 18.43 9.79 -4.35
N ALA A 43 18.14 10.91 -5.05
CA ALA A 43 19.17 11.78 -5.61
C ALA A 43 20.07 12.38 -4.51
N GLN A 44 19.47 12.83 -3.40
CA GLN A 44 20.23 13.35 -2.25
C GLN A 44 21.09 12.27 -1.58
N TYR A 45 20.56 11.05 -1.40
CA TYR A 45 21.33 9.92 -0.88
C TYR A 45 22.50 9.53 -1.79
N ASN A 46 22.28 9.48 -3.10
CA ASN A 46 23.32 9.14 -4.07
C ASN A 46 24.39 10.23 -4.21
N ALA A 47 24.04 11.50 -4.02
CA ALA A 47 25.00 12.59 -3.98
C ALA A 47 25.85 12.56 -2.70
N TRP A 48 25.21 12.32 -1.55
CA TRP A 48 25.91 12.15 -0.27
C TRP A 48 26.88 10.96 -0.29
N LYS A 49 26.46 9.81 -0.83
CA LYS A 49 27.30 8.61 -0.96
C LYS A 49 28.51 8.81 -1.87
N ARG A 50 28.41 9.71 -2.85
CA ARG A 50 29.51 10.08 -3.74
C ARG A 50 30.41 11.19 -3.18
N GLY A 51 30.04 11.80 -2.05
CA GLY A 51 30.78 12.92 -1.45
C GLY A 51 30.59 14.25 -2.19
N ASP A 52 29.56 14.38 -3.02
CA ASP A 52 29.25 15.60 -3.77
C ASP A 52 28.29 16.49 -2.97
N THR A 53 28.63 17.77 -2.79
CA THR A 53 27.75 18.76 -2.17
C THR A 53 26.61 19.12 -3.13
N ILE A 54 25.36 18.96 -2.67
CA ILE A 54 24.13 19.24 -3.41
C ILE A 54 24.11 20.71 -3.89
N ALA A 55 24.19 20.93 -5.21
CA ALA A 55 23.74 22.17 -5.83
C ALA A 55 22.23 22.04 -6.15
N PRO A 56 21.42 23.11 -5.97
CA PRO A 56 20.01 23.07 -6.31
C PRO A 56 19.86 22.80 -7.81
N SER A 57 19.28 21.64 -8.13
CA SER A 57 19.05 21.26 -9.52
C SER A 57 17.88 22.06 -10.07
N THR A 58 18.18 23.02 -10.94
CA THR A 58 17.19 23.69 -11.78
C THR A 58 16.63 22.66 -12.75
N PHE A 59 15.49 22.06 -12.42
CA PHE A 59 14.76 21.19 -13.34
C PHE A 59 14.22 22.03 -14.51
N THR A 60 14.97 22.07 -15.61
CA THR A 60 14.33 22.24 -16.91
C THR A 60 13.62 20.93 -17.24
N LYS A 61 12.30 20.99 -17.40
CA LYS A 61 11.53 19.91 -18.04
C LYS A 61 12.06 19.76 -19.48
N ASN A 62 13.12 18.98 -19.65
CA ASN A 62 13.39 18.33 -20.91
C ASN A 62 12.62 17.01 -20.87
N ASP A 63 11.68 16.89 -21.80
CA ASP A 63 11.00 15.66 -22.15
C ASP A 63 12.04 14.69 -22.73
N ALA A 64 12.79 14.07 -21.84
CA ALA A 64 13.74 13.01 -22.10
C ALA A 64 13.78 12.17 -20.84
N GLY A 65 12.70 11.43 -20.60
CA GLY A 65 12.74 10.31 -19.67
C GLY A 65 13.92 9.41 -20.04
N PRO A 66 14.51 8.68 -19.07
CA PRO A 66 15.56 7.73 -19.37
C PRO A 66 15.05 6.81 -20.49
N VAL A 67 15.79 6.77 -21.61
CA VAL A 67 15.54 5.76 -22.62
C VAL A 67 15.82 4.44 -21.91
N ALA A 68 14.75 3.76 -21.47
CA ALA A 68 14.86 2.37 -21.08
C ALA A 68 15.54 1.68 -22.26
N PRO A 69 16.56 0.82 -22.04
CA PRO A 69 17.18 0.09 -23.14
C PRO A 69 16.06 -0.60 -23.91
N SER A 70 15.84 -0.12 -25.14
CA SER A 70 14.82 -0.59 -26.07
C SER A 70 15.23 -1.99 -26.50
N GLY A 71 14.80 -2.99 -25.73
CA GLY A 71 15.14 -4.38 -25.99
C GLY A 71 14.93 -5.36 -24.85
N GLN A 72 14.64 -4.92 -23.62
CA GLN A 72 14.19 -5.85 -22.58
C GLN A 72 12.68 -5.95 -22.65
N THR A 73 12.20 -6.89 -23.47
CA THR A 73 10.81 -7.34 -23.36
C THR A 73 10.60 -7.76 -21.91
N ALA A 74 9.66 -7.13 -21.22
CA ALA A 74 9.26 -7.60 -19.89
C ALA A 74 8.97 -9.10 -20.03
N ASN A 75 9.62 -9.93 -19.21
CA ASN A 75 9.39 -11.36 -19.23
C ASN A 75 8.01 -11.59 -18.61
N TYR A 76 6.97 -11.47 -19.43
CA TYR A 76 5.59 -11.64 -19.01
C TYR A 76 5.45 -13.08 -18.55
N ILE A 77 5.24 -13.23 -17.24
CA ILE A 77 4.93 -14.49 -16.62
C ILE A 77 3.67 -15.04 -17.32
N GLN A 78 3.85 -16.11 -18.09
CA GLN A 78 2.79 -16.75 -18.88
C GLN A 78 1.59 -17.19 -18.01
N ASP A 79 1.85 -17.53 -16.75
CA ASP A 79 0.83 -17.91 -15.79
C ASP A 79 1.00 -17.13 -14.48
N ALA A 80 0.47 -15.90 -14.45
CA ALA A 80 0.42 -15.06 -13.25
C ALA A 80 -0.34 -15.73 -12.09
N SER A 81 -1.15 -16.74 -12.36
CA SER A 81 -1.91 -17.51 -11.37
C SER A 81 -1.02 -18.22 -10.35
N LYS A 82 0.17 -18.68 -10.74
CA LYS A 82 1.15 -19.33 -9.84
C LYS A 82 1.78 -18.40 -8.82
N PHE A 83 1.73 -17.09 -9.08
CA PHE A 83 2.32 -16.06 -8.22
C PHE A 83 1.26 -15.34 -7.38
N ARG A 84 -0.02 -15.67 -7.57
CA ARG A 84 -1.06 -15.26 -6.64
C ARG A 84 -0.87 -16.07 -5.36
N ALA A 85 -0.79 -15.38 -4.22
CA ALA A 85 -0.94 -16.03 -2.93
C ALA A 85 -2.23 -16.88 -3.00
N ALA A 86 -2.11 -18.18 -2.78
CA ALA A 86 -3.25 -19.05 -2.70
C ALA A 86 -4.09 -18.58 -1.51
N TYR A 87 -5.08 -17.73 -1.79
CA TYR A 87 -6.14 -17.46 -0.86
C TYR A 87 -6.87 -18.79 -0.75
N ASP A 88 -6.59 -19.52 0.33
CA ASP A 88 -7.43 -20.62 0.78
C ASP A 88 -8.54 -19.94 1.60
N PRO A 89 -9.71 -19.61 1.01
CA PRO A 89 -10.87 -19.32 1.82
C PRO A 89 -11.13 -20.61 2.57
N SER A 90 -10.69 -20.68 3.82
CA SER A 90 -10.82 -21.85 4.68
C SER A 90 -12.17 -22.50 4.39
N ARG A 91 -12.23 -23.82 4.23
CA ARG A 91 -13.49 -24.53 3.90
C ARG A 91 -14.68 -24.04 4.74
N GLU A 92 -14.40 -23.65 5.98
CA GLU A 92 -15.31 -22.99 6.92
C GLU A 92 -15.88 -21.65 6.43
N GLY A 93 -15.07 -20.75 5.87
CA GLY A 93 -15.52 -19.48 5.30
C GLY A 93 -16.46 -19.68 4.11
N LYS A 94 -16.15 -20.64 3.23
CA LYS A 94 -17.04 -20.99 2.12
C LYS A 94 -18.34 -21.63 2.61
N ALA A 95 -18.28 -22.51 3.62
CA ALA A 95 -19.45 -23.12 4.23
C ALA A 95 -20.36 -22.10 4.95
N ARG A 96 -19.79 -21.08 5.60
CA ARG A 96 -20.56 -19.97 6.21
C ARG A 96 -21.20 -19.09 5.15
N GLN A 97 -20.48 -18.77 4.07
CA GLN A 97 -21.04 -18.03 2.94
C GLN A 97 -22.19 -18.77 2.25
N SER A 98 -22.12 -20.10 2.14
CA SER A 98 -23.20 -20.92 1.58
C SER A 98 -24.46 -20.95 2.45
N GLN A 99 -24.37 -20.61 3.74
CA GLN A 99 -25.52 -20.53 4.66
C GLN A 99 -26.19 -19.14 4.66
N ILE A 100 -25.65 -18.17 3.92
CA ILE A 100 -26.22 -16.84 3.77
C ILE A 100 -27.19 -16.86 2.58
N GLU A 101 -28.48 -16.83 2.87
CA GLU A 101 -29.54 -16.86 1.86
C GLU A 101 -30.13 -15.47 1.58
N GLN A 102 -29.95 -14.52 2.50
CA GLN A 102 -30.52 -13.18 2.42
C GLN A 102 -29.52 -12.11 2.84
N ALA A 103 -29.62 -10.93 2.23
CA ALA A 103 -28.89 -9.74 2.64
C ALA A 103 -29.89 -8.72 3.22
N VAL A 104 -29.63 -8.25 4.45
CA VAL A 104 -30.41 -7.18 5.09
C VAL A 104 -29.50 -6.03 5.47
N MET A 105 -30.06 -4.82 5.54
CA MET A 105 -29.31 -3.66 6.04
C MET A 105 -29.41 -3.59 7.57
N CYS A 106 -28.29 -3.31 8.23
CA CYS A 106 -28.28 -2.96 9.64
C CYS A 106 -29.05 -1.63 9.84
N PRO A 107 -30.05 -1.56 10.74
CA PRO A 107 -30.80 -0.31 10.97
C PRO A 107 -29.95 0.80 11.59
N GLU A 108 -28.86 0.46 12.29
CA GLU A 108 -28.02 1.42 13.02
C GLU A 108 -26.93 2.06 12.14
N CYS A 109 -26.30 1.28 11.27
CA CYS A 109 -25.16 1.74 10.47
C CYS A 109 -25.32 1.53 8.95
N ASN A 110 -26.45 0.97 8.52
CA ASN A 110 -26.76 0.69 7.12
C ASN A 110 -25.74 -0.23 6.40
N ALA A 111 -24.95 -0.99 7.16
CA ALA A 111 -24.06 -2.01 6.63
C ALA A 111 -24.86 -3.21 6.09
N ALA A 112 -24.44 -3.78 4.97
CA ALA A 112 -25.04 -4.98 4.40
C ALA A 112 -24.64 -6.23 5.20
N LEU A 113 -25.63 -6.93 5.75
CA LEU A 113 -25.47 -8.14 6.55
C LEU A 113 -26.04 -9.34 5.80
N GLY A 114 -25.19 -10.32 5.54
CA GLY A 114 -25.62 -11.64 5.07
C GLY A 114 -26.14 -12.47 6.23
N ILE A 115 -27.43 -12.82 6.22
CA ILE A 115 -28.08 -13.60 7.28
C ILE A 115 -28.81 -14.82 6.69
N PRO A 116 -28.90 -15.93 7.45
CA PRO A 116 -29.67 -17.10 7.02
C PRO A 116 -31.18 -16.78 7.00
N ALA A 117 -31.97 -17.54 6.23
CA ALA A 117 -33.42 -17.33 6.12
C ALA A 117 -34.22 -17.80 7.35
N ILE A 118 -33.57 -18.46 8.32
CA ILE A 118 -34.22 -18.86 9.57
C ILE A 118 -34.47 -17.63 10.48
N ARG A 119 -35.65 -17.59 11.09
CA ARG A 119 -36.10 -16.57 12.05
C ARG A 119 -36.77 -17.28 13.23
N PRO A 120 -36.73 -16.74 14.46
CA PRO A 120 -36.04 -15.52 14.89
C PRO A 120 -34.53 -15.74 15.07
N ILE A 121 -33.72 -14.76 14.68
CA ILE A 121 -32.25 -14.80 14.87
C ILE A 121 -31.75 -13.53 15.52
N LYS A 122 -30.75 -13.70 16.38
CA LYS A 122 -29.96 -12.63 16.98
C LYS A 122 -28.65 -12.55 16.21
N VAL A 123 -28.37 -11.39 15.62
CA VAL A 123 -27.13 -11.14 14.88
C VAL A 123 -26.44 -9.89 15.41
N THR A 124 -25.12 -9.96 15.49
CA THR A 124 -24.27 -8.83 15.86
C THR A 124 -23.67 -8.26 14.59
N CYS A 125 -23.90 -6.97 14.33
CA CYS A 125 -23.32 -6.30 13.16
C CYS A 125 -21.80 -6.16 13.34
N PRO A 126 -20.95 -6.66 12.41
CA PRO A 126 -19.50 -6.51 12.52
C PRO A 126 -19.02 -5.07 12.31
N SER A 127 -19.84 -4.19 11.69
CA SER A 127 -19.47 -2.80 11.44
C SER A 127 -19.70 -1.87 12.64
N CYS A 128 -20.75 -2.10 13.43
CA CYS A 128 -21.11 -1.21 14.55
C CYS A 128 -21.25 -1.93 15.91
N MET A 129 -21.05 -3.25 15.95
CA MET A 129 -21.25 -4.12 17.12
C MET A 129 -22.65 -4.10 17.74
N SER A 130 -23.64 -3.47 17.10
CA SER A 130 -25.02 -3.50 17.57
C SER A 130 -25.62 -4.90 17.44
N GLU A 131 -26.30 -5.32 18.49
CA GLU A 131 -27.06 -6.57 18.53
C GLU A 131 -28.49 -6.32 18.03
N ILE A 132 -28.89 -7.03 16.97
CA ILE A 132 -30.19 -6.84 16.32
C ILE A 132 -30.89 -8.20 16.24
N THR A 133 -32.19 -8.19 16.52
CA THR A 133 -33.05 -9.38 16.41
C THR A 133 -33.97 -9.22 15.20
N PHE A 134 -33.88 -10.13 14.23
CA PHE A 134 -34.76 -10.16 13.06
C PHE A 134 -35.87 -11.18 13.30
N THR A 135 -37.14 -10.75 13.26
CA THR A 135 -38.31 -11.56 13.69
C THR A 135 -39.27 -12.03 12.60
N SER A 136 -39.22 -11.51 11.37
CA SER A 136 -39.91 -12.04 10.18
C SER A 136 -39.35 -11.39 8.93
#